data_AF-A0A3D0S0T0-F1
#
_entry.id   AF-A0A3D0S0T0-F1
#
_cell.length_a   1.000
_cell.length_b   1.000
_cell.length_c   1.000
_cell.angle_alpha   90.00
_cell.angle_beta   90.00
_cell.angle_gamma   90.00
#
_symmetry.space_group_name_H-M   'P 1'
#
loop_
_entity.id
_entity.type
_entity.pdbx_description
1 polymer ?
#
loop_
_entity_poly.entity_id
_entity_poly.type
_entity_poly.pdbx_seq_one_letter_code
_entity_poly.pdbx_strand_id
1 'polypeptide(L)'
;VMAFDEKGQADTLERKKSICKRSYDLLVDRVGFAPEDIIFDPNVFAVATGIEEHASYGLDFIEATRWIKQNLPGAKVSGGISNVSFSFRGNNPVREAIHAVFLYHAIEAGLDMGIVNAGALVVYDQVEPELRERIEDVVLNRRPDAAERLLEIAEAHNRTDEVTAAEAEEWRGLPVGERITHALVKGIDAHVEADTEELRQAIAERGGRPIEVIEGPLMDGMNVVGDLFGAGKMFLPQVV
;
A
#
# COMPACT_ATOMS: atom_id res chain seq x y z
N VAL A 1 -6.35 18.95 -7.09
CA VAL A 1 -5.48 20.03 -7.61
C VAL A 1 -4.14 19.42 -7.96
N MET A 2 -3.83 19.31 -9.25
CA MET A 2 -2.55 18.74 -9.70
C MET A 2 -1.42 19.73 -9.45
N ALA A 3 -0.22 19.24 -9.11
CA ALA A 3 0.98 20.05 -9.06
C ALA A 3 1.50 20.34 -10.49
N PHE A 4 0.77 21.17 -11.23
CA PHE A 4 1.07 21.61 -12.58
C PHE A 4 0.75 23.11 -12.68
N ASP A 5 1.67 23.90 -13.22
CA ASP A 5 1.46 25.34 -13.43
C ASP A 5 1.83 25.76 -14.86
N GLU A 6 1.90 27.07 -15.11
CA GLU A 6 2.23 27.66 -16.42
C GLU A 6 3.64 27.26 -16.92
N LYS A 7 4.49 26.71 -16.05
CA LYS A 7 5.83 26.22 -16.37
C LYS A 7 5.89 24.69 -16.42
N GLY A 8 4.76 24.00 -16.47
CA GLY A 8 4.69 22.54 -16.61
C GLY A 8 4.49 21.77 -15.31
N GLN A 9 4.79 20.47 -15.36
CA GLN A 9 4.64 19.54 -14.23
C GLN A 9 5.68 19.80 -13.12
N ALA A 10 5.28 19.59 -11.88
CA ALA A 10 6.17 19.58 -10.73
C ALA A 10 6.90 18.22 -10.60
N ASP A 11 8.10 18.16 -11.14
CA ASP A 11 9.02 17.03 -11.09
C ASP A 11 9.84 16.99 -9.78
N THR A 12 10.31 18.12 -9.29
CA THR A 12 11.10 18.21 -8.04
C THR A 12 10.26 18.54 -6.81
N LEU A 13 10.77 18.18 -5.61
CA LEU A 13 10.15 18.54 -4.33
C LEU A 13 9.81 20.03 -4.20
N GLU A 14 10.74 20.93 -4.55
CA GLU A 14 10.53 22.37 -4.42
C GLU A 14 9.46 22.90 -5.38
N ARG A 15 9.36 22.32 -6.59
CA ARG A 15 8.25 22.61 -7.50
C ARG A 15 6.92 22.12 -6.94
N LYS A 16 6.88 20.91 -6.36
CA LYS A 16 5.66 20.34 -5.76
C LYS A 16 5.16 21.24 -4.62
N LYS A 17 6.04 21.67 -3.70
CA LYS A 17 5.73 22.59 -2.60
C LYS A 17 5.22 23.94 -3.10
N SER A 18 5.96 24.58 -4.01
CA SER A 18 5.62 25.93 -4.49
C SER A 18 4.26 25.98 -5.19
N ILE A 19 3.97 25.00 -6.05
CA ILE A 19 2.69 24.94 -6.78
C ILE A 19 1.53 24.64 -5.83
N CYS A 20 1.68 23.68 -4.90
CA CYS A 20 0.63 23.37 -3.93
C CYS A 20 0.35 24.56 -3.01
N LYS A 21 1.39 25.25 -2.50
CA LYS A 21 1.23 26.46 -1.68
C LYS A 21 0.49 27.56 -2.42
N ARG A 22 0.95 27.90 -3.63
CA ARG A 22 0.33 28.94 -4.45
C ARG A 22 -1.13 28.62 -4.73
N SER A 23 -1.42 27.35 -5.05
CA SER A 23 -2.80 26.91 -5.31
C SER A 23 -3.67 26.97 -4.06
N TYR A 24 -3.14 26.58 -2.91
CA TYR A 24 -3.83 26.68 -1.62
C TYR A 24 -4.20 28.13 -1.30
N ASP A 25 -3.25 29.06 -1.41
CA ASP A 25 -3.49 30.49 -1.12
C ASP A 25 -4.54 31.08 -2.08
N LEU A 26 -4.51 30.68 -3.36
CA LEU A 26 -5.53 31.11 -4.31
C LEU A 26 -6.91 30.56 -3.95
N LEU A 27 -7.02 29.27 -3.65
CA LEU A 27 -8.30 28.63 -3.34
C LEU A 27 -8.88 29.15 -2.02
N VAL A 28 -8.06 29.24 -0.97
CA VAL A 28 -8.51 29.61 0.37
C VAL A 28 -8.68 31.13 0.48
N ASP A 29 -7.65 31.92 0.16
CA ASP A 29 -7.67 33.37 0.46
C ASP A 29 -8.41 34.19 -0.59
N ARG A 30 -8.44 33.75 -1.85
CA ARG A 30 -9.08 34.51 -2.95
C ARG A 30 -10.47 34.00 -3.31
N VAL A 31 -10.63 32.68 -3.38
CA VAL A 31 -11.90 32.06 -3.76
C VAL A 31 -12.80 31.78 -2.55
N GLY A 32 -12.21 31.62 -1.35
CA GLY A 32 -12.95 31.23 -0.15
C GLY A 32 -13.38 29.76 -0.17
N PHE A 33 -12.60 28.91 -0.85
CA PHE A 33 -12.83 27.47 -0.93
C PHE A 33 -12.46 26.80 0.40
N ALA A 34 -13.26 25.84 0.84
CA ALA A 34 -13.00 25.12 2.09
C ALA A 34 -11.71 24.28 1.97
N PRO A 35 -10.71 24.45 2.86
CA PRO A 35 -9.45 23.71 2.78
C PRO A 35 -9.60 22.19 2.81
N GLU A 36 -10.57 21.68 3.57
CA GLU A 36 -10.92 20.26 3.69
C GLU A 36 -11.38 19.63 2.37
N ASP A 37 -11.90 20.42 1.43
CA ASP A 37 -12.31 19.93 0.11
C ASP A 37 -11.17 19.97 -0.91
N ILE A 38 -9.99 20.47 -0.53
CA ILE A 38 -8.81 20.49 -1.38
C ILE A 38 -8.06 19.16 -1.27
N ILE A 39 -7.99 18.44 -2.39
CA ILE A 39 -7.13 17.26 -2.53
C ILE A 39 -5.98 17.63 -3.47
N PHE A 40 -4.76 17.70 -2.95
CA PHE A 40 -3.56 17.89 -3.78
C PHE A 40 -3.08 16.56 -4.35
N ASP A 41 -2.67 16.59 -5.62
CA ASP A 41 -1.92 15.50 -6.25
C ASP A 41 -0.53 16.06 -6.61
N PRO A 42 0.52 15.75 -5.83
CA PRO A 42 1.87 16.22 -6.09
C PRO A 42 2.58 15.43 -7.21
N ASN A 43 1.86 14.68 -8.04
CA ASN A 43 2.30 13.85 -9.16
C ASN A 43 3.17 12.65 -8.73
N VAL A 44 2.58 11.46 -8.81
CA VAL A 44 3.31 10.18 -8.76
C VAL A 44 3.93 9.90 -10.14
N PHE A 45 5.26 9.82 -10.20
CA PHE A 45 6.00 9.45 -11.41
C PHE A 45 6.64 8.08 -11.28
N ALA A 46 7.02 7.51 -12.43
CA ALA A 46 7.70 6.23 -12.50
C ALA A 46 9.09 6.30 -11.88
N VAL A 47 9.45 5.30 -11.07
CA VAL A 47 10.80 5.12 -10.52
C VAL A 47 11.57 4.05 -11.28
N ALA A 48 12.88 3.94 -11.03
CA ALA A 48 13.77 2.98 -11.69
C ALA A 48 13.67 2.99 -13.22
N THR A 49 13.57 4.19 -13.83
CA THR A 49 13.45 4.33 -15.29
C THR A 49 14.80 4.23 -16.02
N GLY A 50 15.91 4.09 -15.29
CA GLY A 50 17.27 4.18 -15.82
C GLY A 50 17.76 5.61 -16.10
N ILE A 51 17.03 6.63 -15.63
CA ILE A 51 17.38 8.05 -15.77
C ILE A 51 17.65 8.59 -14.36
N GLU A 52 18.84 9.15 -14.14
CA GLU A 52 19.30 9.58 -12.81
C GLU A 52 18.40 10.67 -12.21
N GLU A 53 17.93 11.60 -13.06
CA GLU A 53 17.03 12.68 -12.68
C GLU A 53 15.66 12.19 -12.16
N HIS A 54 15.30 10.93 -12.44
CA HIS A 54 14.05 10.33 -11.97
C HIS A 54 14.22 9.55 -10.66
N ALA A 55 15.45 9.39 -10.16
CA ALA A 55 15.74 8.58 -8.97
C ALA A 55 15.06 9.12 -7.71
N SER A 56 14.88 10.44 -7.60
CA SER A 56 14.24 11.07 -6.44
C SER A 56 12.72 11.08 -6.49
N TYR A 57 12.07 10.70 -7.60
CA TYR A 57 10.62 10.92 -7.78
C TYR A 57 9.73 10.27 -6.71
N GLY A 58 10.09 9.07 -6.24
CA GLY A 58 9.38 8.40 -5.14
C GLY A 58 9.48 9.20 -3.84
N LEU A 59 10.72 9.54 -3.46
CA LEU A 59 11.02 10.32 -2.26
C LEU A 59 10.41 11.73 -2.33
N ASP A 60 10.50 12.41 -3.47
CA ASP A 60 9.96 13.76 -3.67
C ASP A 60 8.44 13.80 -3.48
N PHE A 61 7.72 12.76 -3.87
CA PHE A 61 6.28 12.65 -3.60
C PHE A 61 6.00 12.49 -2.09
N ILE A 62 6.75 11.62 -1.41
CA ILE A 62 6.60 11.35 0.02
C ILE A 62 6.91 12.61 0.84
N GLU A 63 8.00 13.31 0.52
CA GLU A 63 8.37 14.57 1.18
C GLU A 63 7.40 15.70 0.86
N ALA A 64 6.88 15.77 -0.36
CA ALA A 64 5.85 16.75 -0.72
C ALA A 64 4.56 16.50 0.06
N THR A 65 4.17 15.23 0.22
CA THR A 65 3.02 14.82 1.04
C THR A 65 3.20 15.31 2.47
N ARG A 66 4.32 14.96 3.11
CA ARG A 66 4.65 15.40 4.48
C ARG A 66 4.60 16.92 4.61
N TRP A 67 5.19 17.63 3.66
CA TRP A 67 5.21 19.08 3.66
C TRP A 67 3.81 19.69 3.53
N ILE A 68 2.98 19.18 2.61
CA ILE A 68 1.59 19.63 2.41
C ILE A 68 0.81 19.46 3.71
N LYS A 69 0.88 18.28 4.35
CA LYS A 69 0.15 18.01 5.59
C LYS A 69 0.57 18.92 6.75
N GLN A 70 1.85 19.29 6.80
CA GLN A 70 2.39 20.17 7.85
C GLN A 70 2.10 21.66 7.61
N ASN A 71 1.97 22.10 6.35
CA ASN A 71 1.95 23.52 6.01
C ASN A 71 0.62 24.02 5.44
N LEU A 72 -0.23 23.12 4.92
CA LEU A 72 -1.50 23.45 4.27
C LEU A 72 -2.66 22.82 5.05
N PRO A 73 -3.09 23.43 6.17
CA PRO A 73 -4.04 22.82 7.10
C PRO A 73 -5.38 22.49 6.44
N GLY A 74 -5.96 21.34 6.78
CA GLY A 74 -7.22 20.86 6.20
C GLY A 74 -7.08 20.19 4.84
N ALA A 75 -6.06 20.55 4.04
CA ALA A 75 -5.86 19.92 2.74
C ALA A 75 -5.53 18.43 2.86
N LYS A 76 -6.02 17.67 1.89
CA LYS A 76 -5.75 16.25 1.71
C LYS A 76 -4.71 16.04 0.60
N VAL A 77 -4.07 14.88 0.60
CA VAL A 77 -3.14 14.46 -0.45
C VAL A 77 -3.62 13.16 -1.08
N SER A 78 -3.51 13.09 -2.41
CA SER A 78 -3.80 11.89 -3.22
C SER A 78 -2.74 11.68 -4.30
N GLY A 79 -2.82 10.56 -5.01
CA GLY A 79 -1.96 10.27 -6.15
C GLY A 79 -2.40 9.04 -6.95
N GLY A 80 -2.03 9.02 -8.22
CA GLY A 80 -2.15 7.85 -9.09
C GLY A 80 -1.08 6.80 -8.80
N ILE A 81 -1.32 5.91 -7.83
CA ILE A 81 -0.29 5.02 -7.27
C ILE A 81 0.32 4.10 -8.33
N SER A 82 -0.48 3.56 -9.26
CA SER A 82 0.03 2.64 -10.28
C SER A 82 1.11 3.23 -11.19
N ASN A 83 1.24 4.57 -11.26
CA ASN A 83 2.27 5.26 -12.04
C ASN A 83 3.68 5.00 -11.52
N VAL A 84 3.86 4.80 -10.20
CA VAL A 84 5.19 4.59 -9.59
C VAL A 84 5.91 3.39 -10.21
N SER A 85 5.13 2.37 -10.55
CA SER A 85 5.61 1.06 -11.02
C SER A 85 5.73 0.93 -12.55
N PHE A 86 5.61 2.02 -13.31
CA PHE A 86 5.44 1.97 -14.77
C PHE A 86 6.61 1.29 -15.49
N SER A 87 7.83 1.43 -14.97
CA SER A 87 9.05 0.81 -15.51
C SER A 87 9.01 -0.72 -15.49
N PHE A 88 8.13 -1.33 -14.69
CA PHE A 88 8.00 -2.78 -14.52
C PHE A 88 6.72 -3.33 -15.17
N ARG A 89 6.18 -2.65 -16.19
CA ARG A 89 5.04 -3.14 -16.97
C ARG A 89 5.30 -4.56 -17.50
N GLY A 90 4.31 -5.44 -17.30
CA GLY A 90 4.42 -6.86 -17.62
C GLY A 90 4.81 -7.75 -16.44
N ASN A 91 5.31 -7.18 -15.35
CA ASN A 91 5.67 -7.89 -14.11
C ASN A 91 4.75 -7.45 -12.96
N ASN A 92 3.53 -7.99 -12.94
CA ASN A 92 2.54 -7.61 -11.92
C ASN A 92 3.01 -7.88 -10.48
N PRO A 93 3.63 -9.03 -10.14
CA PRO A 93 4.11 -9.28 -8.77
C PRO A 93 5.04 -8.18 -8.26
N VAL A 94 6.02 -7.75 -9.06
CA VAL A 94 6.94 -6.67 -8.69
C VAL A 94 6.21 -5.33 -8.61
N ARG A 95 5.26 -5.06 -9.53
CA ARG A 95 4.49 -3.80 -9.48
C ARG A 95 3.65 -3.67 -8.22
N GLU A 96 2.96 -4.73 -7.83
CA GLU A 96 2.12 -4.76 -6.63
C GLU A 96 2.96 -4.62 -5.35
N ALA A 97 4.13 -5.25 -5.31
CA ALA A 97 5.11 -5.05 -4.24
C ALA A 97 5.58 -3.58 -4.17
N ILE A 98 5.86 -2.94 -5.31
CA ILE A 98 6.21 -1.52 -5.35
C ILE A 98 5.07 -0.66 -4.80
N HIS A 99 3.81 -0.96 -5.15
CA HIS A 99 2.65 -0.21 -4.64
C HIS A 99 2.56 -0.33 -3.12
N ALA A 100 2.72 -1.54 -2.57
CA ALA A 100 2.65 -1.79 -1.13
C ALA A 100 3.71 -1.00 -0.36
N VAL A 101 4.97 -1.04 -0.82
CA VAL A 101 6.07 -0.29 -0.18
C VAL A 101 5.89 1.22 -0.33
N PHE A 102 5.52 1.70 -1.52
CA PHE A 102 5.28 3.13 -1.74
C PHE A 102 4.15 3.67 -0.86
N LEU A 103 3.03 2.94 -0.77
CA LEU A 103 1.89 3.32 0.06
C LEU A 103 2.24 3.33 1.54
N TYR A 104 2.96 2.32 2.04
CA TYR A 104 3.40 2.26 3.44
C TYR A 104 4.10 3.56 3.86
N HIS A 105 5.12 3.98 3.09
CA HIS A 105 5.88 5.21 3.39
C HIS A 105 5.09 6.50 3.09
N ALA A 106 4.25 6.52 2.06
CA ALA A 106 3.45 7.69 1.73
C ALA A 106 2.35 7.96 2.77
N ILE A 107 1.71 6.90 3.30
CA ILE A 107 0.69 7.00 4.34
C ILE A 107 1.32 7.43 5.67
N GLU A 108 2.50 6.92 6.02
CA GLU A 108 3.26 7.43 7.16
C GLU A 108 3.57 8.94 7.02
N ALA A 109 3.83 9.41 5.80
CA ALA A 109 3.99 10.84 5.51
C ALA A 109 2.67 11.64 5.50
N GLY A 110 1.51 10.98 5.61
CA GLY A 110 0.19 11.58 5.72
C GLY A 110 -0.63 11.60 4.43
N LEU A 111 -0.37 10.68 3.49
CA LEU A 111 -1.24 10.45 2.33
C LEU A 111 -2.64 10.01 2.79
N ASP A 112 -3.68 10.75 2.37
CA ASP A 112 -5.05 10.48 2.79
C ASP A 112 -5.79 9.54 1.82
N MET A 113 -5.44 9.59 0.53
CA MET A 113 -6.14 8.89 -0.54
C MET A 113 -5.18 8.40 -1.61
N GLY A 114 -5.58 7.39 -2.39
CA GLY A 114 -4.81 6.91 -3.53
C GLY A 114 -5.71 6.30 -4.59
N ILE A 115 -5.41 6.57 -5.86
CA ILE A 115 -6.06 5.86 -6.98
C ILE A 115 -5.27 4.57 -7.20
N VAL A 116 -5.87 3.45 -6.78
CA VAL A 116 -5.25 2.13 -6.71
C VAL A 116 -6.11 1.06 -7.38
N ASN A 117 -5.51 -0.07 -7.74
CA ASN A 117 -6.27 -1.29 -8.01
C ASN A 117 -6.50 -2.02 -6.67
N ALA A 118 -7.70 -1.90 -6.12
CA ALA A 118 -8.05 -2.45 -4.81
C ALA A 118 -7.83 -3.97 -4.70
N GLY A 119 -8.06 -4.73 -5.78
CA GLY A 119 -7.90 -6.19 -5.78
C GLY A 119 -6.46 -6.69 -5.95
N ALA A 120 -5.49 -5.79 -6.10
CA ALA A 120 -4.09 -6.12 -6.37
C ALA A 120 -3.14 -5.39 -5.40
N LEU A 121 -3.59 -5.18 -4.15
CA LEU A 121 -2.76 -4.61 -3.10
C LEU A 121 -2.20 -5.75 -2.23
N VAL A 122 -0.88 -5.86 -2.20
CA VAL A 122 -0.17 -6.78 -1.31
C VAL A 122 0.01 -6.13 0.06
N VAL A 123 -0.04 -6.92 1.13
CA VAL A 123 0.27 -6.45 2.49
C VAL A 123 1.77 -6.20 2.61
N TYR A 124 2.18 -5.05 3.14
CA TYR A 124 3.60 -4.66 3.20
C TYR A 124 4.52 -5.72 3.85
N ASP A 125 4.06 -6.36 4.93
CA ASP A 125 4.83 -7.39 5.64
C ASP A 125 4.88 -8.74 4.91
N GLN A 126 4.06 -8.94 3.88
CA GLN A 126 4.03 -10.16 3.08
C GLN A 126 4.90 -10.03 1.82
N VAL A 127 5.40 -8.84 1.51
CA VAL A 127 6.40 -8.67 0.46
C VAL A 127 7.69 -9.37 0.89
N GLU A 128 8.24 -10.20 0.01
CA GLU A 128 9.48 -10.94 0.27
C GLU A 128 10.59 -9.97 0.75
N PRO A 129 11.31 -10.28 1.85
CA PRO A 129 12.23 -9.35 2.49
C PRO A 129 13.30 -8.73 1.57
N GLU A 130 13.95 -9.51 0.70
CA GLU A 130 14.95 -8.97 -0.23
C GLU A 130 14.31 -8.04 -1.26
N LEU A 131 13.20 -8.45 -1.87
CA LEU A 131 12.45 -7.63 -2.81
C LEU A 131 11.98 -6.32 -2.16
N ARG A 132 11.47 -6.39 -0.93
CA ARG A 132 11.04 -5.22 -0.15
C ARG A 132 12.20 -4.25 0.08
N GLU A 133 13.37 -4.75 0.49
CA GLU A 133 14.56 -3.92 0.68
C GLU A 133 14.98 -3.22 -0.63
N ARG A 134 15.01 -3.94 -1.76
CA ARG A 134 15.39 -3.34 -3.05
C ARG A 134 14.37 -2.30 -3.52
N ILE A 135 13.09 -2.52 -3.27
CA ILE A 135 12.04 -1.55 -3.59
C ILE A 135 12.17 -0.31 -2.70
N GLU A 136 12.43 -0.47 -1.40
CA GLU A 136 12.67 0.67 -0.51
C GLU A 136 13.92 1.47 -0.93
N ASP A 137 14.99 0.80 -1.35
CA ASP A 137 16.18 1.47 -1.89
C ASP A 137 15.82 2.39 -3.06
N VAL A 138 14.93 1.94 -3.95
CA VAL A 138 14.45 2.72 -5.11
C VAL A 138 13.48 3.82 -4.69
N VAL A 139 12.44 3.50 -3.92
CA VAL A 139 11.38 4.43 -3.56
C VAL A 139 11.91 5.58 -2.69
N LEU A 140 12.80 5.27 -1.75
CA LEU A 140 13.38 6.24 -0.82
C LEU A 140 14.72 6.79 -1.30
N ASN A 141 15.16 6.40 -2.50
CA ASN A 141 16.43 6.81 -3.10
C ASN A 141 17.62 6.66 -2.12
N ARG A 142 17.73 5.50 -1.46
CA ARG A 142 18.74 5.27 -0.38
C ARG A 142 20.16 5.08 -0.91
N ARG A 143 20.28 4.73 -2.19
CA ARG A 143 21.56 4.40 -2.84
C ARG A 143 21.50 4.61 -4.36
N PRO A 144 22.63 4.96 -5.01
CA PRO A 144 22.66 5.30 -6.44
C PRO A 144 22.43 4.10 -7.38
N ASP A 145 22.79 2.89 -6.97
CA ASP A 145 22.64 1.64 -7.71
C ASP A 145 21.31 0.91 -7.43
N ALA A 146 20.35 1.58 -6.78
CA ALA A 146 19.07 0.98 -6.36
C ALA A 146 18.27 0.40 -7.54
N ALA A 147 18.17 1.15 -8.64
CA ALA A 147 17.39 0.74 -9.81
C ALA A 147 17.97 -0.52 -10.48
N GLU A 148 19.29 -0.58 -10.65
CA GLU A 148 20.00 -1.73 -11.21
C GLU A 148 19.79 -2.98 -10.33
N ARG A 149 19.99 -2.82 -9.02
CA ARG A 149 19.78 -3.87 -8.01
C ARG A 149 18.36 -4.43 -7.97
N LEU A 150 17.34 -3.59 -8.21
CA LEU A 150 15.96 -4.06 -8.28
C LEU A 150 15.72 -4.82 -9.59
N LEU A 151 16.27 -4.35 -10.70
CA LEU A 151 16.14 -5.03 -12.00
C LEU A 151 16.77 -6.42 -11.99
N GLU A 152 17.92 -6.60 -11.33
CA GLU A 152 18.61 -7.90 -11.18
C GLU A 152 17.70 -8.99 -10.61
N ILE A 153 16.85 -8.65 -9.63
CA ILE A 153 15.95 -9.62 -8.98
C ILE A 153 14.56 -9.61 -9.58
N ALA A 154 14.15 -8.52 -10.24
CA ALA A 154 12.79 -8.37 -10.77
C ALA A 154 12.42 -9.48 -11.76
N GLU A 155 13.36 -9.93 -12.60
CA GLU A 155 13.13 -11.04 -13.52
C GLU A 155 12.87 -12.37 -12.79
N ALA A 156 13.59 -12.65 -11.70
CA ALA A 156 13.42 -13.86 -10.91
C ALA A 156 12.05 -13.90 -10.19
N HIS A 157 11.48 -12.72 -9.91
CA HIS A 157 10.14 -12.53 -9.35
C HIS A 157 9.05 -12.36 -10.41
N ASN A 158 9.41 -12.29 -11.71
CA ASN A 158 8.46 -12.25 -12.82
C ASN A 158 7.86 -13.64 -13.12
N ARG A 159 7.75 -14.50 -12.12
CA ARG A 159 7.16 -15.83 -12.29
C ARG A 159 5.70 -15.64 -12.67
N THR A 160 5.40 -15.94 -13.93
CA THR A 160 4.06 -16.16 -14.48
C THR A 160 3.40 -17.42 -13.94
N ASP A 161 4.02 -18.06 -12.94
CA ASP A 161 3.45 -19.23 -12.32
C ASP A 161 2.25 -18.75 -11.51
N GLU A 162 1.07 -19.08 -12.04
CA GLU A 162 -0.09 -19.49 -11.26
C GLU A 162 0.41 -19.89 -9.88
N VAL A 163 -0.09 -19.24 -8.81
CA VAL A 163 -0.01 -19.82 -7.47
C VAL A 163 -0.39 -21.28 -7.68
N THR A 164 0.60 -22.18 -7.64
CA THR A 164 0.30 -23.56 -7.94
C THR A 164 -0.74 -23.94 -6.89
N ALA A 165 -1.82 -24.61 -7.29
CA ALA A 165 -2.88 -24.99 -6.34
C ALA A 165 -2.31 -25.66 -5.07
N ALA A 166 -1.10 -26.23 -5.16
CA ALA A 166 -0.29 -26.74 -4.06
C ALA A 166 0.15 -25.69 -3.01
N GLU A 167 0.60 -24.49 -3.37
CA GLU A 167 0.91 -23.41 -2.40
C GLU A 167 -0.37 -22.77 -1.85
N ALA A 168 -1.43 -22.72 -2.67
CA ALA A 168 -2.75 -22.22 -2.27
C ALA A 168 -3.45 -23.10 -1.21
N GLU A 169 -2.99 -24.33 -0.98
CA GLU A 169 -3.58 -25.26 0.00
C GLU A 169 -2.69 -25.55 1.22
N GLU A 170 -1.45 -25.06 1.30
CA GLU A 170 -0.57 -25.37 2.43
C GLU A 170 -1.16 -24.89 3.77
N TRP A 171 -1.84 -23.73 3.76
CA TRP A 171 -2.56 -23.22 4.93
C TRP A 171 -3.74 -24.11 5.35
N ARG A 172 -4.29 -24.95 4.46
CA ARG A 172 -5.35 -25.91 4.80
C ARG A 172 -4.85 -26.99 5.76
N GLY A 173 -3.55 -27.24 5.81
CA GLY A 173 -2.92 -28.13 6.78
C GLY A 173 -2.84 -27.58 8.20
N LEU A 174 -3.08 -26.28 8.41
CA LEU A 174 -3.00 -25.64 9.72
C LEU A 174 -4.20 -26.04 10.61
N PRO A 175 -4.08 -25.90 11.95
CA PRO A 175 -5.22 -26.01 12.86
C PRO A 175 -6.34 -25.03 12.50
N VAL A 176 -7.61 -25.42 12.68
CA VAL A 176 -8.79 -24.64 12.24
C VAL A 176 -8.78 -23.17 12.70
N GLY A 177 -8.30 -22.89 13.92
CA GLY A 177 -8.17 -21.52 14.40
C GLY A 177 -7.16 -20.69 13.59
N GLU A 178 -6.01 -21.27 13.26
CA GLU A 178 -4.99 -20.61 12.43
C GLU A 178 -5.46 -20.45 10.97
N ARG A 179 -6.26 -21.41 10.46
CA ARG A 179 -6.89 -21.29 9.13
C ARG A 179 -7.84 -20.11 9.04
N ILE A 180 -8.69 -19.93 10.06
CA ILE A 180 -9.62 -18.80 10.14
C ILE A 180 -8.86 -17.48 10.22
N THR A 181 -7.83 -17.38 11.06
CA THR A 181 -6.96 -16.20 11.13
C THR A 181 -6.27 -15.91 9.79
N HIS A 182 -5.74 -16.94 9.14
CA HIS A 182 -5.11 -16.81 7.82
C HIS A 182 -6.10 -16.29 6.78
N ALA A 183 -7.30 -16.88 6.71
CA ALA A 183 -8.34 -16.48 5.77
C ALA A 183 -8.77 -15.02 5.98
N LEU A 184 -8.93 -14.58 7.23
CA LEU A 184 -9.23 -13.18 7.56
C LEU A 184 -8.14 -12.22 7.10
N VAL A 185 -6.88 -12.49 7.46
CA VAL A 185 -5.74 -11.63 7.11
C VAL A 185 -5.48 -11.58 5.60
N LYS A 186 -5.86 -12.64 4.87
CA LYS A 186 -5.68 -12.75 3.42
C LYS A 186 -6.93 -12.40 2.61
N GLY A 187 -8.06 -12.11 3.24
CA GLY A 187 -9.33 -11.84 2.57
C GLY A 187 -9.87 -13.03 1.76
N ILE A 188 -9.68 -14.26 2.26
CA ILE A 188 -10.15 -15.50 1.60
C ILE A 188 -11.55 -15.84 2.12
N ASP A 189 -12.54 -15.88 1.21
CA ASP A 189 -13.92 -16.26 1.53
C ASP A 189 -14.20 -17.78 1.37
N ALA A 190 -13.28 -18.50 0.74
CA ALA A 190 -13.35 -19.95 0.59
C ALA A 190 -13.26 -20.66 1.95
N HIS A 191 -14.03 -21.74 2.11
CA HIS A 191 -14.06 -22.61 3.29
C HIS A 191 -14.56 -21.99 4.61
N VAL A 192 -14.99 -20.72 4.61
CA VAL A 192 -15.44 -20.01 5.82
C VAL A 192 -16.50 -20.79 6.58
N GLU A 193 -17.56 -21.29 5.91
CA GLU A 193 -18.61 -22.07 6.57
C GLU A 193 -18.08 -23.38 7.19
N ALA A 194 -17.22 -24.08 6.45
CA ALA A 194 -16.67 -25.37 6.87
C ALA A 194 -15.72 -25.23 8.07
N ASP A 195 -14.80 -24.27 8.02
CA ASP A 195 -13.87 -24.01 9.12
C ASP A 195 -14.59 -23.45 10.36
N THR A 196 -15.58 -22.59 10.16
CA THR A 196 -16.40 -22.06 11.27
C THR A 196 -17.16 -23.19 11.97
N GLU A 197 -17.75 -24.12 11.21
CA GLU A 197 -18.46 -25.27 11.78
C GLU A 197 -17.51 -26.28 12.46
N GLU A 198 -16.35 -26.57 11.87
CA GLU A 198 -15.32 -27.41 12.49
C GLU A 198 -14.85 -26.82 13.82
N LEU A 199 -14.58 -25.51 13.86
CA LEU A 199 -14.21 -24.81 15.09
C LEU A 199 -15.37 -24.87 16.12
N ARG A 200 -16.62 -24.66 15.68
CA ARG A 200 -17.79 -24.75 16.56
C ARG A 200 -17.94 -26.14 17.18
N GLN A 201 -17.71 -27.21 16.42
CA GLN A 201 -17.74 -28.59 16.92
C GLN A 201 -16.63 -28.84 17.94
N ALA A 202 -15.39 -28.45 17.64
CA ALA A 202 -14.26 -28.57 18.57
C ALA A 202 -14.51 -27.80 19.89
N ILE A 203 -15.13 -26.62 19.82
CA ILE A 203 -15.56 -25.84 20.99
C ILE A 203 -16.65 -26.57 21.78
N ALA A 204 -17.63 -27.17 21.10
CA ALA A 204 -18.69 -27.92 21.76
C ALA A 204 -18.17 -29.18 22.46
N GLU A 205 -17.21 -29.90 21.86
CA GLU A 205 -16.57 -31.10 22.43
C GLU A 205 -15.84 -30.81 23.75
N ARG A 206 -15.20 -29.64 23.86
CA ARG A 206 -14.57 -29.19 25.12
C ARG A 206 -15.54 -28.55 26.12
N GLY A 207 -16.85 -28.54 25.83
CA GLY A 207 -17.89 -27.96 26.68
C GLY A 207 -18.04 -26.43 26.62
N GLY A 208 -17.49 -25.81 25.58
CA GLY A 208 -17.58 -24.36 25.34
C GLY A 208 -18.90 -23.92 24.70
N ARG A 209 -19.02 -22.61 24.46
CA ARG A 209 -20.21 -21.96 23.88
C ARG A 209 -19.94 -21.52 22.44
N PRO A 210 -20.94 -21.54 21.53
CA PRO A 210 -20.77 -21.09 20.15
C PRO A 210 -20.21 -19.68 19.97
N ILE A 211 -20.43 -18.77 20.94
CA ILE A 211 -19.88 -17.41 20.91
C ILE A 211 -18.34 -17.38 20.91
N GLU A 212 -17.68 -18.44 21.41
CA GLU A 212 -16.21 -18.56 21.42
C GLU A 212 -15.61 -18.70 20.01
N VAL A 213 -16.42 -19.03 19.00
CA VAL A 213 -16.00 -18.96 17.59
C VAL A 213 -15.65 -17.51 17.24
N ILE A 214 -16.48 -16.57 17.70
CA ILE A 214 -16.29 -15.13 17.52
C ILE A 214 -15.22 -14.62 18.47
N GLU A 215 -15.39 -14.83 19.78
CA GLU A 215 -14.49 -14.30 20.82
C GLU A 215 -13.07 -14.88 20.79
N GLY A 216 -12.84 -15.98 20.07
CA GLY A 216 -11.54 -16.63 19.91
C GLY A 216 -10.88 -16.32 18.55
N PRO A 217 -10.67 -17.32 17.67
CA PRO A 217 -9.88 -17.15 16.44
C PRO A 217 -10.32 -16.00 15.50
N LEU A 218 -11.62 -15.69 15.43
CA LEU A 218 -12.11 -14.54 14.66
C LEU A 218 -11.62 -13.21 15.24
N MET A 219 -11.77 -13.00 16.55
CA MET A 219 -11.25 -11.80 17.22
C MET A 219 -9.72 -11.74 17.18
N ASP A 220 -9.03 -12.87 17.34
CA ASP A 220 -7.56 -12.93 17.21
C ASP A 220 -7.12 -12.49 15.81
N GLY A 221 -7.77 -12.98 14.76
CA GLY A 221 -7.52 -12.54 13.39
C GLY A 221 -7.84 -11.05 13.17
N MET A 222 -8.95 -10.56 13.71
CA MET A 222 -9.32 -9.14 13.64
C MET A 222 -8.32 -8.24 14.38
N ASN A 223 -7.73 -8.70 15.48
CA ASN A 223 -6.67 -7.97 16.18
C ASN A 223 -5.42 -7.85 15.30
N VAL A 224 -5.01 -8.94 14.62
CA VAL A 224 -3.88 -8.89 13.67
C VAL A 224 -4.16 -7.91 12.52
N VAL A 225 -5.37 -7.94 11.95
CA VAL A 225 -5.79 -6.99 10.92
C VAL A 225 -5.74 -5.56 11.46
N GLY A 226 -6.23 -5.33 12.69
CA GLY A 226 -6.18 -4.04 13.37
C GLY A 226 -4.77 -3.52 13.60
N ASP A 227 -3.85 -4.39 14.03
CA ASP A 227 -2.43 -4.06 14.22
C ASP A 227 -1.75 -3.70 12.90
N LEU A 228 -2.00 -4.46 11.84
CA LEU A 228 -1.47 -4.18 10.50
C LEU A 228 -2.04 -2.88 9.93
N PHE A 229 -3.33 -2.63 10.11
CA PHE A 229 -3.98 -1.39 9.67
C PHE A 229 -3.47 -0.18 10.46
N GLY A 230 -3.37 -0.30 11.79
CA GLY A 230 -2.83 0.74 12.66
C GLY A 230 -1.35 1.06 12.39
N ALA A 231 -0.58 0.07 11.94
CA ALA A 231 0.79 0.25 11.49
C ALA A 231 0.91 0.74 10.02
N GLY A 232 -0.20 0.97 9.32
CA GLY A 232 -0.20 1.41 7.91
C GLY A 232 0.28 0.35 6.91
N LYS A 233 0.34 -0.93 7.32
CA LYS A 233 0.82 -2.07 6.52
C LYS A 233 -0.28 -2.76 5.72
N MET A 234 -1.54 -2.53 6.09
CA MET A 234 -2.74 -3.02 5.45
C MET A 234 -3.74 -1.85 5.28
N PHE A 235 -4.56 -1.89 4.24
CA PHE A 235 -5.46 -0.80 3.85
C PHE A 235 -6.92 -1.25 3.79
N LEU A 236 -7.85 -0.30 3.90
CA LEU A 236 -9.30 -0.53 3.93
C LEU A 236 -9.82 -1.54 2.89
N PRO A 237 -9.45 -1.48 1.59
CA PRO A 237 -9.94 -2.45 0.61
C PRO A 237 -9.53 -3.91 0.87
N GLN A 238 -8.49 -4.15 1.67
CA GLN A 238 -8.05 -5.49 2.08
C GLN A 238 -8.80 -5.99 3.34
N VAL A 239 -9.49 -5.10 4.05
CA VAL A 239 -10.17 -5.38 5.32
C VAL A 239 -11.67 -5.62 5.13
N VAL A 240 -12.26 -5.09 4.06
CA VAL A 240 -13.70 -5.16 3.75
C VAL A 240 -14.07 -6.47 3.09
#